data_AF-A0A1V1PNV8-F1
#
_entry.id   AF-A0A1V1PNV8-F1
#
_cell.length_a   1.000
_cell.length_b   1.000
_cell.length_c   1.000
_cell.angle_alpha   90.00
_cell.angle_beta   90.00
_cell.angle_gamma   90.00
#
_symmetry.space_group_name_H-M   'P 1'
#
loop_
_entity.id
_entity.type
_entity.pdbx_description
1 polymer ?
#
loop_
_entity_poly.entity_id
_entity_poly.type
_entity_poly.pdbx_seq_one_letter_code
_entity_poly.pdbx_strand_id
1 'polypeptide(L)'
;MRLAFLAPALALTLAASVAQAQMVYIPTTPTIRLLPTNGTSFAETTGARGSVTTAPDRPIATVSALSMFALGFENGDHKFRRIQVLPNGASARFALNDLGDDDPFTARARWVNIVGGSAHSVTANSGGGVIAQVAITAAPANHTFVLRGFEFRRAAGTDANIRAMSINLAPAGDMLEITLVDDERLDLRPRRAVGRSGPDVGRRYTVVVQYAWVPNTAIAARGTITGSERGRDTARVPAGLAAIQGFSFNFGNSDHHLLTAAIDLNDDGGSAKFQDNNLDDPMRYEVRYVTLHGPT
;
A
#
# COMPACT_ATOMS: atom_id res chain seq x y z
N MET A 1 -88.87 19.74 -1.32
CA MET A 1 -88.09 19.97 -2.56
C MET A 1 -87.01 18.89 -2.61
N ARG A 2 -87.16 17.93 -3.52
CA ARG A 2 -86.30 16.74 -3.66
C ARG A 2 -85.00 17.13 -4.36
N LEU A 3 -83.85 16.66 -3.87
CA LEU A 3 -82.58 16.67 -4.61
C LEU A 3 -81.87 15.33 -4.39
N ALA A 4 -81.83 14.55 -5.47
CA ALA A 4 -81.15 13.27 -5.59
C ALA A 4 -79.69 13.52 -6.02
N PHE A 5 -78.74 12.82 -5.42
CA PHE A 5 -77.36 12.75 -5.90
C PHE A 5 -77.09 11.35 -6.44
N LEU A 6 -76.91 11.26 -7.77
CA LEU A 6 -76.31 10.11 -8.45
C LEU A 6 -74.78 10.19 -8.33
N ALA A 7 -74.15 9.09 -7.93
CA ALA A 7 -72.71 8.90 -8.04
C ALA A 7 -72.37 8.24 -9.39
N PRO A 8 -71.29 8.65 -10.10
CA PRO A 8 -70.81 7.92 -11.27
C PRO A 8 -69.79 6.85 -10.84
N ALA A 9 -69.94 5.63 -11.38
CA ALA A 9 -68.97 4.56 -11.26
C ALA A 9 -67.87 4.75 -12.31
N LEU A 10 -66.61 4.85 -11.86
CA LEU A 10 -65.43 4.92 -12.71
C LEU A 10 -64.97 3.49 -13.04
N ALA A 11 -65.07 3.07 -14.30
CA ALA A 11 -64.55 1.79 -14.77
C ALA A 11 -63.07 1.95 -15.16
N LEU A 12 -62.17 1.27 -14.45
CA LEU A 12 -60.73 1.26 -14.73
C LEU A 12 -60.40 0.04 -15.62
N THR A 13 -60.10 0.27 -16.90
CA THR A 13 -59.58 -0.76 -17.80
C THR A 13 -58.08 -0.92 -17.62
N LEU A 14 -57.62 -2.06 -17.07
CA LEU A 14 -56.22 -2.47 -17.12
C LEU A 14 -55.88 -3.02 -18.51
N ALA A 15 -55.04 -2.31 -19.26
CA ALA A 15 -54.36 -2.87 -20.43
C ALA A 15 -53.10 -3.59 -19.97
N ALA A 16 -53.05 -4.91 -20.13
CA ALA A 16 -51.85 -5.70 -19.90
C ALA A 16 -50.90 -5.54 -21.10
N SER A 17 -49.76 -4.89 -20.91
CA SER A 17 -48.67 -4.86 -21.88
C SER A 17 -47.86 -6.15 -21.76
N VAL A 18 -47.86 -6.96 -22.81
CA VAL A 18 -47.00 -8.15 -22.92
C VAL A 18 -45.64 -7.67 -23.43
N ALA A 19 -44.68 -7.49 -22.53
CA ALA A 19 -43.30 -7.22 -22.90
C ALA A 19 -42.69 -8.49 -23.52
N GLN A 20 -42.37 -8.45 -24.81
CA GLN A 20 -41.57 -9.49 -25.46
C GLN A 20 -40.10 -9.32 -25.04
N ALA A 21 -39.58 -10.25 -24.25
CA ALA A 21 -38.16 -10.30 -23.92
C ALA A 21 -37.37 -10.77 -25.15
N GLN A 22 -36.61 -9.86 -25.75
CA GLN A 22 -35.70 -10.18 -26.84
C GLN A 22 -34.41 -10.77 -26.26
N MET A 23 -34.18 -12.06 -26.50
CA MET A 23 -32.99 -12.77 -26.01
C MET A 23 -31.79 -12.38 -26.90
N VAL A 24 -30.98 -11.44 -26.43
CA VAL A 24 -29.73 -11.04 -27.11
C VAL A 24 -28.65 -12.06 -26.77
N TYR A 25 -28.20 -12.81 -27.77
CA TYR A 25 -27.06 -13.72 -27.63
C TYR A 25 -25.76 -12.90 -27.57
N ILE A 26 -25.19 -12.78 -26.36
CA ILE A 26 -23.84 -12.27 -26.17
C ILE A 26 -22.92 -13.50 -26.16
N PRO A 27 -22.00 -13.67 -27.12
CA PRO A 27 -21.03 -14.76 -27.07
C PRO A 27 -20.18 -14.65 -25.79
N THR A 28 -20.34 -15.61 -24.89
CA THR A 28 -19.71 -15.69 -23.57
C THR A 28 -18.54 -16.66 -23.54
N THR A 29 -17.61 -16.49 -24.47
CA THR A 29 -16.28 -17.08 -24.27
C THR A 29 -15.29 -15.95 -24.17
N PRO A 30 -15.04 -15.40 -22.96
CA PRO A 30 -13.88 -14.55 -22.77
C PRO A 30 -12.66 -15.35 -23.22
N THR A 31 -11.98 -14.88 -24.26
CA THR A 31 -10.68 -15.42 -24.62
C THR A 31 -9.75 -15.12 -23.46
N ILE A 32 -9.45 -16.13 -22.64
CA ILE A 32 -8.40 -16.05 -21.63
C ILE A 32 -7.10 -15.83 -22.41
N ARG A 33 -6.67 -14.57 -22.54
CA ARG A 33 -5.28 -14.28 -22.86
C ARG A 33 -4.47 -14.79 -21.67
N LEU A 34 -3.82 -15.94 -21.84
CA LEU A 34 -2.69 -16.34 -21.01
C LEU A 34 -1.75 -15.13 -20.94
N LEU A 35 -1.59 -14.53 -19.75
CA LEU A 35 -0.59 -13.48 -19.56
C LEU A 35 0.79 -14.13 -19.64
N PRO A 36 1.59 -13.86 -20.68
CA PRO A 36 2.89 -14.50 -20.85
C PRO A 36 3.97 -13.64 -20.18
N THR A 37 5.02 -14.33 -19.72
CA THR A 37 6.36 -13.82 -19.37
C THR A 37 6.46 -12.78 -18.24
N ASN A 38 7.66 -12.69 -17.65
CA ASN A 38 7.99 -11.68 -16.65
C ASN A 38 7.77 -10.29 -17.26
N GLY A 39 6.77 -9.56 -16.77
CA GLY A 39 6.41 -8.23 -17.23
C GLY A 39 6.05 -7.33 -16.07
N THR A 40 5.92 -6.03 -16.31
CA THR A 40 5.52 -5.07 -15.28
C THR A 40 4.07 -4.63 -15.46
N SER A 41 3.41 -4.36 -14.33
CA SER A 41 2.13 -3.67 -14.23
C SER A 41 2.35 -2.34 -13.52
N PHE A 42 1.93 -1.24 -14.12
CA PHE A 42 2.05 0.10 -13.58
C PHE A 42 0.67 0.71 -13.36
N ALA A 43 0.43 1.26 -12.19
CA ALA A 43 -0.79 1.98 -11.85
C ALA A 43 -0.45 3.37 -11.34
N GLU A 44 -1.23 4.37 -11.74
CA GLU A 44 -1.13 5.75 -11.31
C GLU A 44 -2.54 6.34 -11.15
N THR A 45 -2.71 7.23 -10.17
CA THR A 45 -3.97 7.91 -9.89
C THR A 45 -3.75 9.16 -9.06
N THR A 46 -4.66 10.12 -9.18
CA THR A 46 -4.90 11.17 -8.19
C THR A 46 -6.14 10.80 -7.41
N GLY A 47 -6.02 10.66 -6.09
CA GLY A 47 -7.14 10.47 -5.19
C GLY A 47 -7.55 11.79 -4.57
N ALA A 48 -8.84 12.12 -4.65
CA ALA A 48 -9.35 13.33 -4.02
C ALA A 48 -9.53 13.18 -2.51
N ARG A 49 -9.89 11.96 -2.05
CA ARG A 49 -10.22 11.57 -0.67
C ARG A 49 -10.11 10.06 -0.50
N GLY A 50 -9.92 9.58 0.72
CA GLY A 50 -10.15 8.19 1.07
C GLY A 50 -9.22 7.22 0.36
N SER A 51 -9.83 6.17 -0.19
CA SER A 51 -9.12 5.13 -0.93
C SER A 51 -9.63 5.06 -2.34
N VAL A 52 -8.70 4.98 -3.29
CA VAL A 52 -8.99 4.87 -4.71
C VAL A 52 -8.55 3.51 -5.22
N THR A 53 -9.37 2.92 -6.08
CA THR A 53 -9.00 1.75 -6.86
C THR A 53 -8.80 2.17 -8.31
N THR A 54 -7.67 1.80 -8.90
CA THR A 54 -7.33 2.14 -10.29
C THR A 54 -6.89 0.90 -11.05
N ALA A 55 -7.15 0.89 -12.36
CA ALA A 55 -6.67 -0.17 -13.24
C ALA A 55 -5.21 0.14 -13.64
N PRO A 56 -4.29 -0.84 -13.54
CA PRO A 56 -2.96 -0.70 -14.10
C PRO A 56 -3.00 -0.79 -15.63
N ASP A 57 -1.90 -0.39 -16.27
CA ASP A 57 -1.68 -0.54 -17.72
C ASP A 57 -1.79 -2.02 -18.20
N ARG A 58 -1.51 -2.96 -17.29
CA ARG A 58 -1.64 -4.40 -17.46
C ARG A 58 -2.12 -5.05 -16.16
N PRO A 59 -2.94 -6.11 -16.20
CA PRO A 59 -3.41 -6.79 -14.99
C PRO A 59 -2.26 -7.21 -14.06
N ILE A 60 -2.40 -6.95 -12.76
CA ILE A 60 -1.44 -7.42 -11.76
C ILE A 60 -1.64 -8.93 -11.57
N ALA A 61 -0.56 -9.70 -11.68
CA ALA A 61 -0.60 -11.14 -11.49
C ALA A 61 -0.84 -11.52 -10.02
N THR A 62 -1.37 -12.73 -9.82
CA THR A 62 -1.57 -13.29 -8.47
C THR A 62 -0.25 -13.40 -7.72
N VAL A 63 0.81 -13.86 -8.38
CA VAL A 63 2.17 -13.74 -7.88
C VAL A 63 2.82 -12.55 -8.57
N SER A 64 3.09 -11.53 -7.76
CA SER A 64 3.72 -10.29 -8.20
C SER A 64 4.69 -9.83 -7.13
N ALA A 65 5.53 -8.84 -7.45
CA ALA A 65 6.41 -8.20 -6.49
C ALA A 65 6.40 -6.69 -6.69
N LEU A 66 6.24 -5.94 -5.60
CA LEU A 66 6.29 -4.49 -5.62
C LEU A 66 7.72 -4.04 -5.94
N SER A 67 7.87 -3.32 -7.05
CA SER A 67 9.16 -2.76 -7.49
C SER A 67 9.32 -1.29 -7.12
N MET A 68 8.19 -0.60 -6.98
CA MET A 68 8.13 0.84 -6.80
C MET A 68 6.79 1.22 -6.20
N PHE A 69 6.82 2.22 -5.32
CA PHE A 69 5.64 2.98 -4.92
C PHE A 69 6.02 4.43 -4.70
N ALA A 70 5.08 5.34 -4.92
CA ALA A 70 5.17 6.71 -4.47
C ALA A 70 3.76 7.21 -4.14
N LEU A 71 3.59 7.77 -2.95
CA LEU A 71 2.38 8.45 -2.54
C LEU A 71 2.78 9.79 -1.95
N GLY A 72 2.07 10.84 -2.32
CA GLY A 72 2.29 12.17 -1.76
C GLY A 72 1.04 13.02 -1.80
N PHE A 73 0.84 13.82 -0.77
CA PHE A 73 -0.23 14.81 -0.72
C PHE A 73 0.02 15.92 -1.75
N GLU A 74 -1.05 16.44 -2.35
CA GLU A 74 -0.97 17.50 -3.36
C GLU A 74 -1.08 18.91 -2.77
N ASN A 75 -1.42 19.03 -1.48
CA ASN A 75 -1.77 20.28 -0.81
C ASN A 75 -0.96 20.57 0.47
N GLY A 76 0.25 20.01 0.56
CA GLY A 76 1.14 20.16 1.71
C GLY A 76 1.30 18.88 2.52
N ASP A 77 2.00 18.97 3.64
CA ASP A 77 2.25 17.87 4.55
C ASP A 77 1.14 17.77 5.58
N HIS A 78 0.86 16.54 6.01
CA HIS A 78 -0.22 16.28 6.94
C HIS A 78 0.22 15.31 8.02
N LYS A 79 -0.56 15.26 9.09
CA LYS A 79 -0.42 14.17 10.05
C LYS A 79 -0.77 12.85 9.37
N PHE A 80 0.03 11.85 9.65
CA PHE A 80 -0.15 10.52 9.11
C PHE A 80 -1.28 9.79 9.84
N ARG A 81 -2.31 9.35 9.10
CA ARG A 81 -3.25 8.31 9.56
C ARG A 81 -3.10 7.02 8.78
N ARG A 82 -2.97 7.11 7.45
CA ARG A 82 -3.02 5.94 6.58
C ARG A 82 -2.13 6.11 5.35
N ILE A 83 -1.43 5.04 4.99
CA ILE A 83 -0.84 4.84 3.67
C ILE A 83 -1.18 3.43 3.20
N GLN A 84 -1.55 3.27 1.93
CA GLN A 84 -1.94 2.00 1.35
C GLN A 84 -1.44 1.88 -0.09
N VAL A 85 -0.82 0.73 -0.39
CA VAL A 85 -0.48 0.27 -1.74
C VAL A 85 -0.77 -1.22 -1.78
N LEU A 86 -1.93 -1.62 -2.28
CA LEU A 86 -2.33 -3.03 -2.33
C LEU A 86 -2.71 -3.46 -3.75
N PRO A 87 -2.10 -4.51 -4.31
CA PRO A 87 -2.74 -5.23 -5.41
C PRO A 87 -4.05 -5.87 -4.94
N ASN A 88 -5.11 -5.65 -5.71
CA ASN A 88 -6.46 -6.14 -5.46
C ASN A 88 -6.99 -6.82 -6.74
N GLY A 89 -6.66 -8.11 -6.89
CA GLY A 89 -6.88 -8.83 -8.14
C GLY A 89 -6.10 -8.18 -9.28
N ALA A 90 -6.79 -7.86 -10.38
CA ALA A 90 -6.20 -7.18 -11.53
C ALA A 90 -6.03 -5.65 -11.34
N SER A 91 -6.47 -5.09 -10.21
CA SER A 91 -6.46 -3.65 -9.91
C SER A 91 -5.47 -3.29 -8.79
N ALA A 92 -5.16 -2.01 -8.65
CA ALA A 92 -4.40 -1.47 -7.52
C ALA A 92 -5.30 -0.61 -6.63
N ARG A 93 -5.13 -0.72 -5.32
CA ARG A 93 -5.80 0.12 -4.32
C ARG A 93 -4.78 0.99 -3.60
N PHE A 94 -5.05 2.29 -3.59
CA PHE A 94 -4.23 3.30 -2.95
C PHE A 94 -5.02 4.06 -1.87
N ALA A 95 -4.30 4.60 -0.90
CA ALA A 95 -4.82 5.55 0.07
C ALA A 95 -3.65 6.32 0.70
N LEU A 96 -3.80 7.63 0.88
CA LEU A 96 -2.94 8.45 1.72
C LEU A 96 -3.84 9.48 2.41
N ASN A 97 -3.91 9.44 3.73
CA ASN A 97 -4.94 10.17 4.47
C ASN A 97 -4.41 10.63 5.82
N ASP A 98 -4.92 11.78 6.24
CA ASP A 98 -4.87 12.33 7.59
C ASP A 98 -6.14 11.94 8.38
N LEU A 99 -6.45 12.63 9.49
CA LEU A 99 -7.70 12.41 10.22
C LEU A 99 -8.95 12.84 9.45
N GLY A 100 -8.90 13.94 8.70
CA GLY A 100 -10.02 14.54 7.97
C GLY A 100 -10.47 13.72 6.76
N ASP A 101 -9.56 12.97 6.16
CA ASP A 101 -9.81 12.17 4.96
C ASP A 101 -10.29 13.01 3.76
N ASP A 102 -9.87 14.27 3.69
CA ASP A 102 -10.29 15.25 2.70
C ASP A 102 -9.16 15.81 1.84
N ASP A 103 -7.93 15.34 2.06
CA ASP A 103 -6.75 15.77 1.32
C ASP A 103 -6.56 15.04 -0.02
N PRO A 104 -6.29 15.79 -1.11
CA PRO A 104 -5.89 15.20 -2.37
C PRO A 104 -4.48 14.61 -2.28
N PHE A 105 -4.27 13.48 -2.97
CA PHE A 105 -2.97 12.82 -3.08
C PHE A 105 -2.73 12.25 -4.48
N THR A 106 -1.46 12.20 -4.87
CA THR A 106 -1.01 11.36 -5.99
C THR A 106 -0.56 10.01 -5.46
N ALA A 107 -0.81 8.96 -6.24
CA ALA A 107 -0.28 7.63 -5.95
C ALA A 107 0.11 6.91 -7.24
N ARG A 108 1.26 6.24 -7.20
CA ARG A 108 1.74 5.37 -8.27
C ARG A 108 2.47 4.18 -7.69
N ALA A 109 2.38 3.04 -8.38
CA ALA A 109 3.14 1.86 -8.04
C ALA A 109 3.37 0.97 -9.26
N ARG A 110 4.45 0.19 -9.19
CA ARG A 110 4.80 -0.80 -10.21
C ARG A 110 5.02 -2.16 -9.58
N TRP A 111 4.44 -3.18 -10.19
CA TRP A 111 4.64 -4.57 -9.84
C TRP A 111 5.37 -5.30 -10.96
N VAL A 112 6.27 -6.21 -10.59
CA VAL A 112 6.78 -7.24 -11.48
C VAL A 112 5.88 -8.46 -11.36
N ASN A 113 5.29 -8.90 -12.46
CA ASN A 113 4.52 -10.14 -12.54
C ASN A 113 5.47 -11.32 -12.65
N ILE A 114 5.28 -12.33 -11.80
CA ILE A 114 6.20 -13.45 -11.64
C ILE A 114 5.48 -14.76 -11.99
N VAL A 115 6.17 -15.60 -12.75
CA VAL A 115 5.71 -16.97 -13.04
C VAL A 115 6.13 -17.90 -11.92
N GLY A 116 5.15 -18.59 -11.33
CA GLY A 116 5.37 -19.51 -10.21
C GLY A 116 5.46 -18.79 -8.86
N GLY A 117 5.65 -19.58 -7.78
CA GLY A 117 5.66 -19.09 -6.42
C GLY A 117 4.28 -19.09 -5.76
N SER A 118 4.15 -18.39 -4.63
CA SER A 118 2.90 -18.29 -3.87
C SER A 118 2.74 -16.90 -3.26
N ALA A 119 1.50 -16.40 -3.21
CA ALA A 119 1.17 -15.11 -2.65
C ALA A 119 0.38 -15.26 -1.35
N HIS A 120 0.65 -14.38 -0.40
CA HIS A 120 0.14 -14.44 0.97
C HIS A 120 -0.19 -13.05 1.49
N SER A 121 -0.92 -12.99 2.60
CA SER A 121 -1.17 -11.75 3.32
C SER A 121 -1.28 -12.01 4.82
N VAL A 122 -0.78 -11.06 5.61
CA VAL A 122 -0.92 -11.04 7.07
C VAL A 122 -1.45 -9.69 7.52
N THR A 123 -2.15 -9.70 8.66
CA THR A 123 -2.63 -8.49 9.33
C THR A 123 -2.19 -8.55 10.78
N ALA A 124 -1.71 -7.43 11.32
CA ALA A 124 -1.33 -7.31 12.72
C ALA A 124 -1.77 -5.97 13.30
N ASN A 125 -1.93 -5.93 14.61
CA ASN A 125 -2.15 -4.71 15.37
C ASN A 125 -0.92 -4.48 16.26
N SER A 126 -0.46 -3.25 16.34
CA SER A 126 0.66 -2.85 17.21
C SER A 126 0.42 -1.46 17.80
N GLY A 127 1.27 -1.06 18.74
CA GLY A 127 1.35 0.31 19.24
C GLY A 127 2.49 1.07 18.58
N GLY A 128 2.36 2.40 18.54
CA GLY A 128 3.52 3.28 18.35
C GLY A 128 4.65 2.88 19.30
N GLY A 129 5.88 3.01 18.83
CA GLY A 129 7.06 2.72 19.66
C GLY A 129 7.44 1.25 19.81
N VAL A 130 6.63 0.31 19.32
CA VAL A 130 6.89 -1.14 19.41
C VAL A 130 7.12 -1.74 18.02
N ILE A 131 8.17 -2.56 17.90
CA ILE A 131 8.38 -3.40 16.71
C ILE A 131 7.33 -4.52 16.74
N ALA A 132 6.41 -4.49 15.79
CA ALA A 132 5.45 -5.59 15.61
C ALA A 132 6.18 -6.77 14.97
N GLN A 133 6.20 -7.91 15.67
CA GLN A 133 6.67 -9.18 15.13
C GLN A 133 5.47 -9.99 14.66
N VAL A 134 5.41 -10.25 13.36
CA VAL A 134 4.27 -10.91 12.72
C VAL A 134 4.74 -12.20 12.07
N ALA A 135 4.29 -13.34 12.59
CA ALA A 135 4.57 -14.64 11.98
C ALA A 135 4.00 -14.69 10.56
N ILE A 136 4.76 -15.27 9.63
CA ILE A 136 4.35 -15.50 8.26
C ILE A 136 4.44 -16.99 7.92
N THR A 137 3.70 -17.41 6.89
CA THR A 137 3.83 -18.76 6.34
C THR A 137 5.27 -19.00 5.93
N ALA A 138 5.89 -20.07 6.46
CA ALA A 138 7.26 -20.43 6.16
C ALA A 138 7.51 -20.54 4.64
N ALA A 139 8.71 -20.14 4.22
CA ALA A 139 9.12 -20.24 2.83
C ALA A 139 9.17 -21.72 2.39
N PRO A 140 8.67 -22.06 1.20
CA PRO A 140 9.07 -23.31 0.57
C PRO A 140 10.60 -23.32 0.36
N ALA A 141 11.19 -24.50 0.29
CA ALA A 141 12.62 -24.63 -0.01
C ALA A 141 12.96 -23.87 -1.31
N ASN A 142 14.13 -23.21 -1.33
CA ASN A 142 14.61 -22.45 -2.48
C ASN A 142 13.69 -21.32 -2.94
N HIS A 143 13.01 -20.63 -2.02
CA HIS A 143 12.24 -19.44 -2.32
C HIS A 143 12.79 -18.20 -1.61
N THR A 144 12.51 -17.04 -2.18
CA THR A 144 12.90 -15.72 -1.68
C THR A 144 11.65 -14.89 -1.40
N PHE A 145 11.66 -14.18 -0.27
CA PHE A 145 10.61 -13.24 0.11
C PHE A 145 10.63 -12.00 -0.76
N VAL A 146 9.46 -11.52 -1.19
CA VAL A 146 9.27 -10.19 -1.78
C VAL A 146 7.96 -9.58 -1.29
N LEU A 147 7.93 -8.25 -1.14
CA LEU A 147 6.71 -7.51 -0.85
C LEU A 147 5.82 -7.43 -2.09
N ARG A 148 4.51 -7.49 -1.89
CA ARG A 148 3.49 -7.24 -2.92
C ARG A 148 2.76 -5.93 -2.69
N GLY A 149 2.53 -5.59 -1.43
CA GLY A 149 1.77 -4.42 -1.04
C GLY A 149 1.69 -4.32 0.46
N PHE A 150 1.26 -3.17 0.94
CA PHE A 150 1.12 -2.91 2.36
C PHE A 150 0.03 -1.87 2.64
N GLU A 151 -0.41 -1.85 3.88
CA GLU A 151 -1.20 -0.77 4.47
C GLU A 151 -0.71 -0.53 5.88
N PHE A 152 -0.43 0.72 6.24
CA PHE A 152 -0.37 1.16 7.62
C PHE A 152 -1.59 2.03 7.89
N ARG A 153 -2.29 1.76 8.98
CA ARG A 153 -3.48 2.53 9.35
C ARG A 153 -3.56 2.70 10.86
N ARG A 154 -3.51 3.94 11.34
CA ARG A 154 -3.77 4.25 12.75
C ARG A 154 -5.20 3.92 13.16
N ALA A 155 -5.43 3.78 14.46
CA ALA A 155 -6.75 3.56 15.01
C ALA A 155 -7.76 4.64 14.54
N ALA A 156 -9.03 4.26 14.45
CA ALA A 156 -10.09 5.18 14.05
C ALA A 156 -10.10 6.43 14.94
N GLY A 157 -10.29 7.61 14.33
CA GLY A 157 -10.29 8.88 15.05
C GLY A 157 -8.90 9.39 15.45
N THR A 158 -7.82 8.82 14.92
CA THR A 158 -6.46 9.25 15.23
C THR A 158 -5.61 9.47 13.98
N ASP A 159 -4.77 10.50 14.06
CA ASP A 159 -3.59 10.74 13.23
C ASP A 159 -2.43 11.11 14.17
N ALA A 160 -1.22 11.16 13.62
CA ALA A 160 -0.09 11.82 14.27
C ALA A 160 1.01 12.09 13.25
N ASN A 161 1.97 12.90 13.63
CA ASN A 161 3.27 12.96 12.98
C ASN A 161 3.88 11.56 12.87
N ILE A 162 4.89 11.41 12.04
CA ILE A 162 5.59 10.15 11.81
C ILE A 162 7.09 10.38 11.88
N ARG A 163 7.78 9.48 12.56
CA ARG A 163 9.23 9.45 12.64
C ARG A 163 9.82 8.34 11.77
N ALA A 164 9.25 7.15 11.87
CA ALA A 164 9.76 5.98 11.17
C ALA A 164 8.66 5.06 10.67
N MET A 165 8.93 4.42 9.53
CA MET A 165 8.08 3.41 8.90
C MET A 165 8.95 2.29 8.34
N SER A 166 8.67 1.04 8.68
CA SER A 166 9.41 -0.09 8.12
C SER A 166 8.61 -1.38 7.99
N ILE A 167 8.98 -2.19 7.00
CA ILE A 167 8.57 -3.58 6.85
C ILE A 167 9.83 -4.38 6.48
N ASN A 168 10.19 -5.33 7.33
CA ASN A 168 11.45 -6.05 7.24
C ASN A 168 11.22 -7.54 7.47
N LEU A 169 11.86 -8.40 6.70
CA LEU A 169 11.94 -9.82 7.04
C LEU A 169 13.01 -10.01 8.13
N ALA A 170 12.64 -10.68 9.22
CA ALA A 170 13.55 -11.04 10.30
C ALA A 170 14.65 -12.00 9.77
N PRO A 171 15.85 -12.04 10.39
CA PRO A 171 16.95 -12.89 9.91
C PRO A 171 16.60 -14.38 9.78
N ALA A 172 15.72 -14.89 10.63
CA ALA A 172 15.26 -16.28 10.58
C ALA A 172 14.30 -16.57 9.40
N GLY A 173 13.73 -15.54 8.77
CA GLY A 173 12.86 -15.68 7.59
C GLY A 173 11.43 -16.15 7.87
N ASP A 174 11.04 -16.25 9.14
CA ASP A 174 9.75 -16.75 9.63
C ASP A 174 8.81 -15.66 10.14
N MET A 175 9.32 -14.43 10.30
CA MET A 175 8.57 -13.29 10.81
C MET A 175 8.88 -12.01 10.05
N LEU A 176 7.89 -11.12 10.02
CA LEU A 176 8.07 -9.72 9.66
C LEU A 176 8.27 -8.88 10.91
N GLU A 177 9.26 -8.00 10.86
CA GLU A 177 9.49 -6.91 11.79
C GLU A 177 8.94 -5.62 11.17
N ILE A 178 7.93 -5.04 11.81
CA ILE A 178 7.17 -3.91 11.26
C ILE A 178 7.15 -2.79 12.29
N THR A 179 7.52 -1.59 11.86
CA THR A 179 7.57 -0.42 12.72
C THR A 179 6.74 0.72 12.12
N LEU A 180 5.93 1.36 12.97
CA LEU A 180 5.35 2.68 12.72
C LEU A 180 5.51 3.49 14.00
N VAL A 181 6.43 4.46 13.98
CA VAL A 181 6.79 5.24 15.17
C VAL A 181 6.42 6.70 14.94
N ASP A 182 5.86 7.30 15.99
CA ASP A 182 5.77 8.74 16.20
C ASP A 182 6.44 9.08 17.53
N ASP A 183 6.67 10.35 17.84
CA ASP A 183 7.29 10.75 19.10
C ASP A 183 6.30 10.69 20.27
N GLU A 184 5.10 10.10 20.12
CA GLU A 184 4.13 9.80 21.18
C GLU A 184 3.71 10.99 22.06
N ARG A 185 3.87 12.22 21.57
CA ARG A 185 3.76 13.48 22.33
C ARG A 185 4.88 13.71 23.36
N LEU A 186 5.93 12.89 23.36
CA LEU A 186 7.26 13.19 23.85
C LEU A 186 8.00 13.99 22.77
N ASP A 187 7.57 15.24 22.52
CA ASP A 187 8.58 16.28 22.32
C ASP A 187 9.60 16.06 23.44
N LEU A 188 10.89 15.91 23.16
CA LEU A 188 11.98 15.69 24.13
C LEU A 188 12.14 16.83 25.16
N ARG A 189 11.08 17.56 25.49
CA ARG A 189 10.95 18.39 26.67
C ARG A 189 10.81 17.45 27.87
N PRO A 190 11.64 17.59 28.91
CA PRO A 190 11.48 16.81 30.13
C PRO A 190 10.17 17.20 30.81
N ARG A 191 9.08 16.47 30.52
CA ARG A 191 7.85 16.59 31.29
C ARG A 191 8.04 15.81 32.57
N ARG A 192 8.13 16.58 33.67
CA ARG A 192 7.86 16.16 35.05
C ARG A 192 6.80 15.06 35.04
N ALA A 193 7.18 13.89 35.58
CA ALA A 193 6.31 12.75 35.76
C ALA A 193 5.06 13.17 36.57
N VAL A 194 3.94 13.37 35.88
CA VAL A 194 2.63 13.43 36.51
C VAL A 194 1.92 12.10 36.23
N GLY A 195 2.23 11.12 37.07
CA GLY A 195 1.33 10.06 37.52
C GLY A 195 0.41 9.37 36.50
N ARG A 196 0.88 8.98 35.31
CA ARG A 196 0.20 7.95 34.51
C ARG A 196 0.95 6.64 34.63
N SER A 197 0.45 5.80 35.53
CA SER A 197 0.87 4.42 35.70
C SER A 197 -0.03 3.52 34.86
N GLY A 198 0.33 3.36 33.59
CA GLY A 198 -0.13 2.32 32.68
C GLY A 198 0.97 2.07 31.65
N PRO A 199 1.08 0.89 31.04
CA PRO A 199 2.00 0.74 29.91
C PRO A 199 1.51 1.70 28.83
N ASP A 200 2.22 2.82 28.64
CA ASP A 200 2.05 3.74 27.53
C ASP A 200 2.46 2.97 26.26
N VAL A 201 1.57 2.09 25.81
CA VAL A 201 1.67 1.46 24.49
C VAL A 201 1.24 2.56 23.53
N GLY A 202 2.16 3.06 22.71
CA GLY A 202 1.93 4.18 21.79
C GLY A 202 0.67 4.03 20.94
N ARG A 203 0.32 5.09 20.19
CA ARG A 203 -0.90 5.13 19.38
C ARG A 203 -1.03 3.87 18.52
N ARG A 204 -2.14 3.15 18.68
CA ARG A 204 -2.35 1.87 18.01
C ARG A 204 -2.46 2.04 16.49
N TYR A 205 -1.92 1.09 15.76
CA TYR A 205 -2.09 0.96 14.32
C TYR A 205 -2.35 -0.49 13.94
N THR A 206 -3.02 -0.67 12.80
CA THR A 206 -3.14 -1.92 12.08
C THR A 206 -2.20 -1.86 10.89
N VAL A 207 -1.51 -2.96 10.63
CA VAL A 207 -0.74 -3.16 9.40
C VAL A 207 -1.31 -4.34 8.62
N VAL A 208 -1.41 -4.18 7.31
CA VAL A 208 -1.60 -5.28 6.37
C VAL A 208 -0.34 -5.39 5.53
N VAL A 209 0.22 -6.60 5.41
CA VAL A 209 1.32 -6.87 4.48
C VAL A 209 0.88 -7.96 3.53
N GLN A 210 1.04 -7.71 2.23
CA GLN A 210 0.92 -8.71 1.19
C GLN A 210 2.33 -9.04 0.71
N TYR A 211 2.65 -10.33 0.60
CA TYR A 211 3.97 -10.80 0.21
C TYR A 211 3.89 -12.00 -0.72
N ALA A 212 5.02 -12.36 -1.34
CA ALA A 212 5.16 -13.58 -2.11
C ALA A 212 6.44 -14.32 -1.76
N TRP A 213 6.38 -15.64 -1.92
CA TRP A 213 7.53 -16.52 -2.03
C TRP A 213 7.82 -16.76 -3.50
N VAL A 214 8.99 -16.32 -3.97
CA VAL A 214 9.42 -16.41 -5.38
C VAL A 214 10.51 -17.47 -5.51
N PRO A 215 10.44 -18.38 -6.50
CA PRO A 215 11.50 -19.36 -6.72
C PRO A 215 12.86 -18.71 -6.90
N ASN A 216 13.90 -19.24 -6.27
CA ASN A 216 15.27 -18.72 -6.38
C ASN A 216 15.80 -18.75 -7.82
N THR A 217 15.26 -19.63 -8.67
CA THR A 217 15.56 -19.69 -10.11
C THR A 217 15.10 -18.45 -10.88
N ALA A 218 14.20 -17.64 -10.32
CA ALA A 218 13.82 -16.35 -10.91
C ALA A 218 14.74 -15.20 -10.46
N ILE A 219 15.55 -15.39 -9.41
CA ILE A 219 16.36 -14.35 -8.78
C ILE A 219 17.74 -14.27 -9.45
N ALA A 220 18.04 -13.12 -10.06
CA ALA A 220 19.33 -12.83 -10.66
C ALA A 220 20.34 -12.29 -9.64
N ALA A 221 19.93 -11.35 -8.79
CA ALA A 221 20.78 -10.79 -7.74
C ALA A 221 19.97 -10.35 -6.51
N ARG A 222 20.68 -10.04 -5.44
CA ARG A 222 20.16 -9.47 -4.19
C ARG A 222 21.01 -8.27 -3.82
N GLY A 223 20.42 -7.29 -3.15
CA GLY A 223 21.17 -6.15 -2.66
C GLY A 223 20.38 -5.29 -1.69
N THR A 224 21.07 -4.24 -1.23
CA THR A 224 20.51 -3.22 -0.36
C THR A 224 20.92 -1.86 -0.91
N ILE A 225 19.98 -0.91 -0.94
CA ILE A 225 20.29 0.51 -1.10
C ILE A 225 20.11 1.19 0.25
N THR A 226 21.06 2.04 0.63
CA THR A 226 20.91 2.96 1.75
C THR A 226 21.21 4.38 1.30
N GLY A 227 20.64 5.35 2.00
CA GLY A 227 20.94 6.73 1.73
C GLY A 227 20.35 7.68 2.77
N SER A 228 20.57 8.96 2.52
CA SER A 228 20.10 10.07 3.32
C SER A 228 19.64 11.22 2.43
N GLU A 229 19.11 12.32 3.00
CA GLU A 229 18.66 13.50 2.24
C GLU A 229 19.68 14.06 1.24
N ARG A 230 20.98 13.82 1.47
CA ARG A 230 22.06 14.31 0.61
C ARG A 230 22.41 13.38 -0.56
N GLY A 231 21.66 12.29 -0.72
CA GLY A 231 21.80 11.37 -1.85
C GLY A 231 21.93 9.91 -1.42
N ARG A 232 22.48 9.12 -2.35
CA ARG A 232 22.63 7.68 -2.20
C ARG A 232 23.99 7.40 -1.60
N ASP A 233 24.03 6.63 -0.52
CA ASP A 233 25.28 6.40 0.20
C ASP A 233 26.01 5.15 -0.31
N THR A 234 25.31 4.11 -0.81
CA THR A 234 25.96 2.78 -0.88
C THR A 234 25.70 1.86 -2.06
N ALA A 235 24.73 2.08 -2.97
CA ALA A 235 24.57 1.14 -4.10
C ALA A 235 23.81 1.67 -5.31
N ARG A 236 24.13 1.11 -6.48
CA ARG A 236 23.25 1.11 -7.66
C ARG A 236 22.51 -0.22 -7.71
N VAL A 237 21.19 -0.16 -7.89
CA VAL A 237 20.39 -1.32 -8.30
C VAL A 237 20.87 -1.78 -9.68
N PRO A 238 21.30 -3.04 -9.85
CA PRO A 238 21.65 -3.59 -11.16
C PRO A 238 20.48 -3.47 -12.14
N ALA A 239 20.79 -3.29 -13.42
CA ALA A 239 19.78 -3.30 -14.47
C ALA A 239 18.96 -4.60 -14.42
N GLY A 240 17.64 -4.49 -14.51
CA GLY A 240 16.72 -5.64 -14.45
C GLY A 240 15.40 -5.29 -13.80
N LEU A 241 14.55 -6.30 -13.62
CA LEU A 241 13.28 -6.16 -12.93
C LEU A 241 13.53 -6.28 -11.42
N ALA A 242 13.63 -5.15 -10.73
CA ALA A 242 13.88 -5.11 -9.30
C ALA A 242 12.58 -5.27 -8.49
N ALA A 243 12.67 -5.91 -7.32
CA ALA A 243 11.56 -6.14 -6.41
C ALA A 243 11.99 -5.86 -4.96
N ILE A 244 11.13 -5.17 -4.22
CA ILE A 244 11.34 -4.79 -2.83
C ILE A 244 11.13 -6.02 -1.95
N GLN A 245 12.12 -6.34 -1.11
CA GLN A 245 12.00 -7.34 -0.05
C GLN A 245 11.64 -6.71 1.30
N GLY A 246 12.03 -5.47 1.52
CA GLY A 246 11.77 -4.73 2.74
C GLY A 246 12.28 -3.31 2.62
N PHE A 247 11.78 -2.44 3.49
CA PHE A 247 12.22 -1.05 3.53
C PHE A 247 12.14 -0.50 4.94
N SER A 248 12.94 0.54 5.19
CA SER A 248 12.92 1.36 6.39
C SER A 248 13.11 2.82 6.02
N PHE A 249 12.28 3.69 6.60
CA PHE A 249 12.43 5.13 6.59
C PHE A 249 12.54 5.65 8.02
N ASN A 250 13.37 6.67 8.23
CA ASN A 250 13.55 7.28 9.54
C ASN A 250 13.97 8.75 9.43
N PHE A 251 13.25 9.64 10.10
CA PHE A 251 13.70 10.98 10.41
C PHE A 251 14.67 10.96 11.61
N GLY A 252 15.82 11.60 11.43
CA GLY A 252 16.96 11.57 12.33
C GLY A 252 16.83 12.51 13.52
N ASN A 253 15.91 13.47 13.48
CA ASN A 253 15.66 14.46 14.52
C ASN A 253 14.38 14.15 15.32
N SER A 254 13.20 14.42 14.75
CA SER A 254 11.86 14.40 15.37
C SER A 254 10.87 13.62 14.51
N ASP A 255 9.65 13.43 15.00
CA ASP A 255 8.51 13.15 14.15
C ASP A 255 8.08 14.38 13.35
N HIS A 256 7.51 14.14 12.17
CA HIS A 256 7.12 15.18 11.21
C HIS A 256 5.75 14.92 10.61
N HIS A 257 5.17 15.95 10.03
CA HIS A 257 4.13 15.73 9.05
C HIS A 257 4.73 14.96 7.85
N LEU A 258 3.88 14.19 7.17
CA LEU A 258 4.28 13.47 5.96
C LEU A 258 3.74 14.22 4.76
N LEU A 259 4.62 14.64 3.86
CA LEU A 259 4.28 15.06 2.50
C LEU A 259 4.30 13.88 1.55
N THR A 260 5.37 13.08 1.56
CA THR A 260 5.58 12.01 0.56
C THR A 260 6.33 10.82 1.15
N ALA A 261 5.93 9.61 0.74
CA ALA A 261 6.67 8.37 0.92
C ALA A 261 6.83 7.64 -0.41
N ALA A 262 8.07 7.34 -0.81
CA ALA A 262 8.36 6.71 -2.10
C ALA A 262 9.60 5.83 -2.07
N ILE A 263 9.57 4.76 -2.86
CA ILE A 263 10.72 3.94 -3.26
C ILE A 263 10.60 3.73 -4.76
N ASP A 264 11.65 4.02 -5.50
CA ASP A 264 11.74 3.65 -6.92
C ASP A 264 13.04 2.91 -7.19
N LEU A 265 12.98 1.58 -7.37
CA LEU A 265 14.15 0.77 -7.71
C LEU A 265 14.55 0.87 -9.20
N ASN A 266 13.74 1.52 -10.04
CA ASN A 266 13.93 1.60 -11.49
C ASN A 266 14.68 2.87 -11.93
N ASP A 267 14.80 3.88 -11.07
CA ASP A 267 15.48 5.15 -11.35
C ASP A 267 17.00 5.05 -11.14
N ASP A 268 17.82 5.10 -12.20
CA ASP A 268 19.29 5.28 -12.19
C ASP A 268 20.05 4.59 -11.04
N GLY A 269 19.62 3.40 -10.62
CA GLY A 269 20.21 2.66 -9.48
C GLY A 269 19.43 2.69 -8.16
N GLY A 270 18.14 3.03 -8.15
CA GLY A 270 17.25 3.01 -7.00
C GLY A 270 17.25 4.30 -6.18
N SER A 271 16.08 4.79 -5.76
CA SER A 271 15.92 5.97 -4.89
C SER A 271 14.80 5.78 -3.88
N ALA A 272 14.79 6.60 -2.83
CA ALA A 272 13.71 6.63 -1.86
C ALA A 272 13.47 8.07 -1.35
N LYS A 273 12.23 8.35 -0.93
CA LYS A 273 11.80 9.63 -0.35
C LYS A 273 10.88 9.37 0.84
N PHE A 274 11.06 10.16 1.89
CA PHE A 274 10.23 10.18 3.09
C PHE A 274 10.30 11.59 3.68
N GLN A 275 9.45 12.48 3.18
CA GLN A 275 9.66 13.92 3.25
C GLN A 275 8.48 14.62 3.92
N ASP A 276 8.77 15.72 4.60
CA ASP A 276 7.82 16.74 5.06
C ASP A 276 7.74 17.87 4.00
N ASN A 277 7.14 19.02 4.34
CA ASN A 277 7.01 20.16 3.43
C ASN A 277 8.27 21.01 3.25
N ASN A 278 9.16 21.09 4.24
CA ASN A 278 10.26 22.07 4.23
C ASN A 278 11.57 21.52 3.65
N LEU A 279 11.69 20.18 3.51
CA LEU A 279 12.85 19.47 2.96
C LEU A 279 14.16 19.71 3.74
N ASP A 280 14.08 20.05 5.03
CA ASP A 280 15.24 20.33 5.89
C ASP A 280 15.53 19.24 6.94
N ASP A 281 14.73 18.17 6.94
CA ASP A 281 14.72 17.15 7.98
C ASP A 281 15.57 15.91 7.68
N PRO A 282 16.65 15.67 8.45
CA PRO A 282 17.60 14.60 8.15
C PRO A 282 16.91 13.24 8.07
N MET A 283 16.80 12.69 6.87
CA MET A 283 16.21 11.37 6.62
C MET A 283 17.29 10.31 6.43
N ARG A 284 16.99 9.08 6.83
CA ARG A 284 17.71 7.87 6.43
C ARG A 284 16.75 6.86 5.85
N TYR A 285 17.21 6.10 4.87
CA TYR A 285 16.47 4.96 4.37
C TYR A 285 17.36 3.75 4.12
N GLU A 286 16.72 2.59 4.16
CA GLU A 286 17.25 1.32 3.70
C GLU A 286 16.17 0.61 2.87
N VAL A 287 16.54 0.06 1.72
CA VAL A 287 15.66 -0.81 0.94
C VAL A 287 16.43 -2.09 0.56
N ARG A 288 15.93 -3.23 1.01
CA ARG A 288 16.41 -4.55 0.61
C ARG A 288 15.65 -4.97 -0.65
N TYR A 289 16.37 -5.46 -1.65
CA TYR A 289 15.79 -5.80 -2.94
C TYR A 289 16.38 -7.07 -3.53
N VAL A 290 15.64 -7.64 -4.48
CA VAL A 290 16.15 -8.62 -5.46
C VAL A 290 16.01 -8.06 -6.86
N THR A 291 16.84 -8.52 -7.78
CA THR A 291 16.58 -8.39 -9.22
C THR A 291 16.19 -9.74 -9.78
N LEU A 292 15.22 -9.73 -10.68
CA LEU A 292 14.74 -10.93 -11.36
C LEU A 292 15.44 -11.06 -12.71
N HIS A 293 15.60 -12.30 -13.18
CA HIS A 293 15.98 -12.51 -14.58
C HIS A 293 14.96 -11.83 -15.50
N GLY A 294 15.45 -11.11 -16.50
CA GLY A 294 14.61 -10.49 -17.51
C GLY A 294 13.75 -11.55 -18.23
N PRO A 295 12.67 -11.15 -18.90
CA PRO A 295 11.95 -12.06 -19.78
C PRO A 295 12.94 -12.63 -20.81
N THR A 296 13.10 -13.95 -20.81
CA THR A 296 13.79 -14.70 -21.86
C THR A 296 12.94 -14.74 -23.12
#